data_AF-A0A9W8EGA4-F1
#
_entry.id   AF-A0A9W8EGA4-F1
#
_cell.length_a   1.000
_cell.length_b   1.000
_cell.length_c   1.000
_cell.angle_alpha   90.00
_cell.angle_beta   90.00
_cell.angle_gamma   90.00
#
_symmetry.space_group_name_H-M   'P 1'
#
loop_
_entity.id
_entity.type
_entity.pdbx_description
1 polymer ?
#
loop_
_entity_poly.entity_id
_entity_poly.type
_entity_poly.pdbx_seq_one_letter_code
_entity_poly.pdbx_strand_id
1 'polypeptide(L)'
;MGSRAKSAKASVSTETSRETWFAEYQDFDRTDGKQIIAPAGFQQLCETIGYDIESMEPLVLQWKLGGGEFGTIEWSQWDRTLREMNVANINELKSVIDAAVQEFDNNAILFRDFYRNVFDIIRPPKHKSVPAE
;
A
#
# COMPACT_ATOMS: atom_id res chain seq x y z
N MET A 1 -22.20 4.37 -48.80
CA MET A 1 -22.72 4.16 -47.43
C MET A 1 -21.57 3.65 -46.58
N GLY A 2 -20.91 4.56 -45.85
CA GLY A 2 -19.72 4.23 -45.05
C GLY A 2 -20.13 3.55 -43.74
N SER A 3 -19.65 2.33 -43.52
CA SER A 3 -19.87 1.58 -42.29
C SER A 3 -18.94 2.13 -41.20
N ARG A 4 -19.54 2.69 -40.15
CA ARG A 4 -18.84 3.31 -39.02
C ARG A 4 -18.37 2.21 -38.07
N ALA A 5 -17.07 1.94 -38.07
CA ALA A 5 -16.44 1.07 -37.09
C ALA A 5 -16.64 1.64 -35.68
N LYS A 6 -17.32 0.88 -34.83
CA LYS A 6 -17.44 1.14 -33.39
C LYS A 6 -16.09 0.79 -32.76
N SER A 7 -15.36 1.80 -32.30
CA SER A 7 -14.17 1.61 -31.47
C SER A 7 -14.62 1.07 -30.11
N ALA A 8 -14.43 -0.23 -29.87
CA ALA A 8 -14.56 -0.83 -28.55
C ALA A 8 -13.32 -0.43 -27.74
N LYS A 9 -13.51 0.45 -26.76
CA LYS A 9 -12.51 0.74 -25.74
C LYS A 9 -12.43 -0.49 -24.85
N ALA A 10 -11.41 -1.33 -25.05
CA ALA A 10 -11.14 -2.46 -24.18
C ALA A 10 -10.78 -1.91 -22.79
N SER A 11 -11.74 -1.96 -21.86
CA SER A 11 -11.45 -1.91 -20.44
C SER A 11 -10.76 -3.22 -20.08
N VAL A 12 -9.43 -3.27 -20.24
CA VAL A 12 -8.62 -4.33 -19.64
C VAL A 12 -8.83 -4.21 -18.13
N SER A 13 -9.44 -5.24 -17.54
CA SER A 13 -9.88 -5.29 -16.15
C SER A 13 -8.70 -5.17 -15.20
N THR A 14 -8.37 -3.95 -14.76
CA THR A 14 -7.36 -3.70 -13.71
C THR A 14 -7.72 -4.33 -12.37
N GLU A 15 -8.97 -4.77 -12.21
CA GLU A 15 -9.51 -5.48 -11.05
C GLU A 15 -8.77 -6.80 -10.77
N THR A 16 -8.46 -7.57 -11.81
CA THR A 16 -7.85 -8.89 -11.66
C THR A 16 -6.43 -8.83 -11.08
N SER A 17 -5.69 -7.75 -11.33
CA SER A 17 -4.29 -7.64 -10.86
C SER A 17 -4.19 -7.30 -9.37
N ARG A 18 -5.04 -6.40 -8.86
CA ARG A 18 -4.99 -5.98 -7.44
C ARG A 18 -5.45 -7.08 -6.50
N GLU A 19 -6.51 -7.80 -6.87
CA GLU A 19 -7.01 -8.97 -6.14
C GLU A 19 -5.96 -10.07 -6.08
N THR A 20 -5.32 -10.36 -7.22
CA THR A 20 -4.31 -11.42 -7.31
C THR A 20 -3.12 -11.15 -6.39
N TRP A 21 -2.58 -9.93 -6.36
CA TRP A 21 -1.45 -9.65 -5.46
C TRP A 21 -1.87 -9.61 -4.00
N PHE A 22 -3.05 -9.06 -3.68
CA PHE A 22 -3.51 -9.08 -2.31
C PHE A 22 -3.61 -10.50 -1.79
N ALA A 23 -4.17 -11.42 -2.59
CA ALA A 23 -4.29 -12.83 -2.26
C ALA A 23 -2.93 -13.54 -2.08
N GLU A 24 -1.84 -13.03 -2.68
CA GLU A 24 -0.49 -13.58 -2.51
C GLU A 24 0.05 -13.37 -1.08
N TYR A 25 -0.36 -12.26 -0.45
CA TYR A 25 0.12 -11.86 0.89
C TYR A 25 -0.98 -11.96 1.97
N GLN A 26 -2.19 -12.37 1.60
CA GLN A 26 -3.33 -12.42 2.51
C GLN A 26 -3.16 -13.49 3.58
N ASP A 27 -3.56 -13.17 4.81
CA ASP A 27 -3.70 -14.15 5.89
C ASP A 27 -5.04 -14.89 5.78
N PHE A 28 -4.98 -16.15 5.31
CA PHE A 28 -6.15 -17.02 5.15
C PHE A 28 -6.54 -17.77 6.43
N ASP A 29 -5.69 -17.78 7.46
CA ASP A 29 -5.92 -18.55 8.68
C ASP A 29 -6.80 -17.80 9.70
N ARG A 30 -7.26 -16.59 9.36
CA ARG A 30 -8.12 -15.78 10.21
C ARG A 30 -9.55 -16.30 10.26
N THR A 31 -10.09 -16.37 11.48
CA THR A 31 -11.46 -16.80 11.76
C THR A 31 -12.48 -15.66 11.82
N ASP A 32 -12.02 -14.40 11.78
CA ASP A 32 -12.88 -13.21 11.85
C ASP A 32 -13.49 -12.81 10.49
N GLY A 33 -13.16 -13.53 9.42
CA GLY A 33 -13.66 -13.30 8.06
C GLY A 33 -13.14 -12.03 7.41
N LYS A 34 -12.17 -11.33 8.02
CA LYS A 34 -11.59 -10.12 7.46
C LYS A 34 -10.54 -10.45 6.41
N GLN A 35 -10.60 -9.77 5.28
CA GLN A 35 -9.58 -9.84 4.23
C GLN A 35 -8.48 -8.84 4.55
N ILE A 36 -7.39 -9.34 5.13
CA ILE A 36 -6.22 -8.53 5.48
C ILE A 36 -4.92 -9.20 5.04
N ILE A 37 -3.93 -8.38 4.72
CA ILE A 37 -2.52 -8.76 4.80
C ILE A 37 -2.10 -8.55 6.25
N ALA A 38 -1.66 -9.61 6.92
CA ALA A 38 -1.14 -9.56 8.29
C ALA A 38 0.38 -9.29 8.28
N PRO A 39 1.03 -9.06 9.44
CA PRO A 39 2.44 -8.69 9.50
C PRO A 39 3.40 -9.60 8.72
N ALA A 40 3.16 -10.92 8.73
CA ALA A 40 3.96 -11.87 7.95
C ALA A 40 3.83 -11.65 6.43
N GLY A 41 2.60 -11.44 5.95
CA GLY A 41 2.35 -11.12 4.54
C GLY A 41 2.88 -9.75 4.14
N PHE A 42 2.82 -8.76 5.05
CA PHE A 42 3.40 -7.45 4.81
C PHE A 42 4.93 -7.49 4.72
N GLN A 43 5.58 -8.29 5.57
CA GLN A 43 7.01 -8.51 5.48
C GLN A 43 7.38 -9.13 4.14
N GLN A 44 6.67 -10.18 3.72
CA GLN A 44 6.88 -10.81 2.41
C GLN A 44 6.66 -9.82 1.26
N LEU A 45 5.65 -8.95 1.34
CA LEU A 45 5.43 -7.88 0.37
C LEU A 45 6.63 -6.92 0.28
N CYS A 46 7.17 -6.48 1.43
CA CYS A 46 8.36 -5.62 1.48
C CYS A 46 9.56 -6.31 0.84
N GLU A 47 9.81 -7.58 1.18
CA GLU A 47 10.89 -8.39 0.61
C GLU A 47 10.76 -8.54 -0.91
N THR A 48 9.55 -8.83 -1.43
CA THR A 48 9.29 -8.93 -2.87
C THR A 48 9.55 -7.61 -3.61
N ILE A 49 9.24 -6.47 -2.99
CA ILE A 49 9.53 -5.15 -3.56
C ILE A 49 11.03 -4.81 -3.48
N GLY A 50 11.76 -5.45 -2.57
CA GLY A 50 13.18 -5.22 -2.32
C GLY A 50 13.44 -4.17 -1.23
N TYR A 51 12.51 -4.00 -0.30
CA TYR A 51 12.68 -3.15 0.88
C TYR A 51 13.19 -3.95 2.07
N ASP A 52 14.10 -3.34 2.83
CA ASP A 52 14.42 -3.79 4.18
C ASP A 52 13.27 -3.36 5.11
N ILE A 53 12.77 -4.27 5.96
CA ILE A 53 11.66 -3.98 6.87
C ILE A 53 12.02 -2.87 7.88
N GLU A 54 13.31 -2.67 8.16
CA GLU A 54 13.80 -1.63 9.08
C GLU A 54 14.06 -0.27 8.39
N SER A 55 13.92 -0.21 7.07
CA SER A 55 14.08 1.03 6.30
C SER A 55 12.86 1.95 6.40
N MET A 56 12.89 3.11 5.74
CA MET A 56 11.79 4.08 5.79
C MET A 56 10.65 3.69 4.84
N GLU A 57 10.98 2.97 3.78
CA GLU A 57 10.11 2.58 2.67
C GLU A 57 8.88 1.80 3.14
N PRO A 58 8.96 0.82 4.07
CA PRO A 58 7.79 0.17 4.66
C PRO A 58 6.82 1.13 5.36
N LEU A 59 7.33 2.15 6.08
CA LEU A 59 6.48 3.15 6.74
C LEU A 59 5.78 4.03 5.70
N VAL A 60 6.50 4.43 4.64
CA VAL A 60 5.94 5.21 3.53
C VAL A 60 4.90 4.38 2.77
N LEU A 61 5.15 3.07 2.56
CA LEU A 61 4.20 2.13 1.98
C LEU A 61 2.91 2.07 2.79
N GLN A 62 3.00 1.82 4.11
CA GLN A 62 1.83 1.80 4.98
C GLN A 62 1.07 3.12 4.93
N TRP A 63 1.77 4.25 4.97
CA TRP A 63 1.15 5.57 4.88
C TRP A 63 0.43 5.79 3.54
N LYS A 64 1.06 5.44 2.41
CA LYS A 64 0.45 5.57 1.07
C LYS A 64 -0.75 4.65 0.87
N LEU A 65 -0.76 3.49 1.53
CA LEU A 65 -1.90 2.57 1.55
C LEU A 65 -3.01 3.01 2.53
N GLY A 66 -2.92 4.21 3.09
CA GLY A 66 -3.99 4.80 3.91
C GLY A 66 -3.79 4.63 5.41
N GLY A 67 -2.59 4.26 5.85
CA GLY A 67 -2.21 4.12 7.25
C GLY A 67 -2.81 2.89 7.91
N GLY A 68 -3.14 3.01 9.20
CA GLY A 68 -3.55 1.87 10.03
C GLY A 68 -2.38 1.28 10.81
N GLU A 69 -2.62 0.14 11.46
CA GLU A 69 -1.58 -0.57 12.22
C GLU A 69 -0.47 -1.03 11.29
N PHE A 70 0.78 -0.68 11.63
CA PHE A 70 1.95 -1.08 10.84
C PHE A 70 1.99 -2.59 10.61
N GLY A 71 2.22 -2.98 9.36
CA GLY A 71 2.27 -4.38 8.98
C GLY A 71 0.90 -5.01 8.70
N THR A 72 -0.19 -4.25 8.83
CA THR A 72 -1.54 -4.73 8.51
C THR A 72 -2.17 -3.88 7.43
N ILE A 73 -2.72 -4.52 6.39
CA ILE A 73 -3.42 -3.82 5.30
C ILE A 73 -4.77 -4.49 5.08
N GLU A 74 -5.85 -3.72 5.15
CA GLU A 74 -7.18 -4.21 4.78
C GLU A 74 -7.37 -4.18 3.25
N TRP A 75 -8.12 -5.15 2.70
CA TRP A 75 -8.47 -5.17 1.27
C TRP A 75 -9.09 -3.85 0.79
N SER A 76 -9.97 -3.26 1.61
CA SER A 76 -10.66 -2.00 1.29
C SER A 76 -9.68 -0.83 1.07
N GLN A 77 -8.61 -0.78 1.86
CA GLN A 77 -7.56 0.23 1.77
C GLN A 77 -6.65 -0.04 0.58
N TRP A 78 -6.24 -1.30 0.40
CA TRP A 78 -5.43 -1.75 -0.74
C TRP A 78 -6.09 -1.41 -2.07
N ASP A 79 -7.33 -1.83 -2.29
CA ASP A 79 -8.04 -1.59 -3.55
C ASP A 79 -8.25 -0.09 -3.80
N ARG A 80 -8.70 0.65 -2.78
CA ARG A 80 -8.95 2.10 -2.91
C ARG A 80 -7.67 2.85 -3.27
N THR A 81 -6.61 2.69 -2.50
CA THR A 81 -5.39 3.50 -2.66
C THR A 81 -4.63 3.16 -3.93
N LEU A 82 -4.58 1.89 -4.35
CA LEU A 82 -3.99 1.53 -5.63
C LEU A 82 -4.77 2.11 -6.82
N ARG A 83 -6.11 2.22 -6.73
CA ARG A 83 -6.91 2.92 -7.74
C ARG A 83 -6.63 4.42 -7.75
N GLU A 84 -6.57 5.05 -6.58
CA GLU A 84 -6.29 6.48 -6.44
C GLU A 84 -4.89 6.85 -6.95
N MET A 85 -3.90 6.00 -6.72
CA MET A 85 -2.53 6.16 -7.23
C MET A 85 -2.36 5.68 -8.67
N ASN A 86 -3.38 5.07 -9.27
CA ASN A 86 -3.33 4.45 -10.60
C ASN A 86 -2.17 3.45 -10.76
N VAL A 87 -1.99 2.59 -9.76
CA VAL A 87 -0.95 1.56 -9.73
C VAL A 87 -1.51 0.22 -10.21
N ALA A 88 -0.86 -0.35 -11.22
CA ALA A 88 -1.28 -1.57 -11.91
C ALA A 88 -0.27 -2.73 -11.83
N ASN A 89 0.91 -2.52 -11.22
CA ASN A 89 1.87 -3.59 -10.87
C ASN A 89 2.74 -3.21 -9.66
N ILE A 90 3.46 -4.21 -9.12
CA ILE A 90 4.36 -4.03 -7.97
C ILE A 90 5.50 -3.05 -8.26
N ASN A 91 5.96 -2.96 -9.52
CA ASN A 91 7.04 -2.04 -9.92
C ASN A 91 6.54 -0.59 -9.93
N GLU A 92 5.29 -0.37 -10.35
CA GLU A 92 4.64 0.94 -10.24
C GLU A 92 4.41 1.33 -8.79
N LEU A 93 4.00 0.38 -7.93
CA LEU A 93 3.90 0.62 -6.49
C LEU A 93 5.26 1.05 -5.93
N LYS A 94 6.31 0.29 -6.24
CA LYS A 94 7.68 0.61 -5.84
C LYS A 94 8.07 2.02 -6.28
N SER A 95 7.83 2.36 -7.54
CA SER A 95 8.17 3.67 -8.11
C SER A 95 7.48 4.82 -7.37
N VAL A 96 6.21 4.64 -6.96
CA VAL A 96 5.46 5.64 -6.19
C VAL A 96 6.06 5.84 -4.79
N ILE A 97 6.46 4.75 -4.12
CA ILE A 97 7.06 4.83 -2.79
C ILE A 97 8.46 5.45 -2.85
N ASP A 98 9.32 4.97 -3.75
CA ASP A 98 10.68 5.52 -3.95
C ASP A 98 10.62 7.02 -4.26
N ALA A 99 9.70 7.44 -5.14
CA ALA A 99 9.53 8.84 -5.49
C ALA A 99 9.10 9.68 -4.28
N ALA A 100 8.19 9.16 -3.44
CA ALA A 100 7.75 9.87 -2.23
C ALA A 100 8.91 10.04 -1.24
N VAL A 101 9.74 9.02 -1.05
CA VAL A 101 10.95 9.09 -0.21
C VAL A 101 11.92 10.17 -0.73
N GLN A 102 12.21 10.16 -2.03
CA GLN A 102 13.08 11.16 -2.66
C GLN A 102 12.53 12.58 -2.56
N GLU A 103 11.21 12.74 -2.61
CA GLU A 103 10.56 14.05 -2.53
C GLU A 103 10.68 14.69 -1.14
N PHE A 104 10.84 13.90 -0.08
CA PHE A 104 10.94 14.42 1.29
C PHE A 104 12.08 15.42 1.49
N ASP A 105 13.20 15.25 0.78
CA ASP A 105 14.36 16.16 0.87
C ASP A 105 14.03 17.60 0.42
N ASN A 106 13.08 17.74 -0.50
CA ASN A 106 12.75 19.01 -1.14
C ASN A 106 11.32 19.48 -0.85
N ASN A 107 10.49 18.65 -0.22
CA ASN A 107 9.10 18.95 0.11
C ASN A 107 8.81 18.75 1.60
N ALA A 108 9.14 19.78 2.38
CA ALA A 108 8.89 19.79 3.82
C ALA A 108 7.41 19.65 4.22
N ILE A 109 6.48 20.05 3.34
CA ILE A 109 5.03 19.91 3.61
C ILE A 109 4.65 18.42 3.55
N LEU A 110 5.11 17.72 2.51
CA LEU A 110 4.88 16.29 2.33
C LEU A 110 5.54 15.48 3.45
N PHE A 111 6.80 15.77 3.75
CA PHE A 111 7.52 15.09 4.84
C PHE A 111 6.83 15.29 6.19
N ARG A 112 6.39 16.52 6.49
CA ARG A 112 5.65 16.81 7.73
C ARG A 112 4.32 16.05 7.81
N ASP A 113 3.62 15.92 6.69
CA ASP A 113 2.38 15.15 6.64
C ASP A 113 2.65 13.68 6.93
N PHE A 114 3.62 13.06 6.25
CA PHE A 114 4.08 11.71 6.55
C PHE A 114 4.47 11.55 8.03
N TYR A 115 5.38 12.38 8.53
CA TYR A 115 5.91 12.30 9.90
C TYR A 115 4.80 12.36 10.96
N ARG A 116 3.75 13.17 10.74
CA ARG A 116 2.59 13.25 11.64
C ARG A 116 1.75 11.98 11.65
N ASN A 117 1.67 11.27 10.52
CA ASN A 117 0.90 10.03 10.41
C ASN A 117 1.68 8.81 10.92
N VAL A 118 3.01 8.80 10.80
CA VAL A 118 3.86 7.67 11.24
C VAL A 118 3.61 7.27 12.69
N PHE A 119 3.40 8.24 13.58
CA PHE A 119 3.13 7.95 14.98
C PHE A 119 1.89 7.07 15.17
N ASP A 120 0.80 7.35 14.48
CA ASP A 120 -0.42 6.55 14.58
C ASP A 120 -0.26 5.18 13.92
N ILE A 121 0.67 5.05 12.95
CA ILE A 121 1.00 3.80 12.28
C ILE A 121 1.74 2.83 13.21
N ILE A 122 2.78 3.32 13.91
CA ILE A 122 3.64 2.48 14.75
C ILE A 122 3.14 2.31 16.18
N ARG A 123 2.16 3.11 16.61
CA ARG A 123 1.63 3.03 17.97
C ARG A 123 0.74 1.80 18.14
N PRO A 124 1.04 0.91 19.11
CA PRO A 124 0.23 -0.28 19.34
C PRO A 124 -1.24 0.06 19.65
N PRO A 125 -2.20 -0.78 19.22
CA PRO A 125 -3.60 -0.60 19.56
C PRO A 125 -3.80 -0.48 21.07
N LYS A 126 -4.60 0.50 21.52
CA LYS A 126 -4.91 0.81 22.93
C LYS A 126 -3.77 1.48 23.75
N HIS A 127 -2.62 1.74 23.15
CA HIS A 127 -1.56 2.53 23.80
C HIS A 127 -1.62 4.00 23.35
N LYS A 128 -1.20 4.93 24.22
CA LYS A 128 -1.11 6.37 23.90
C LYS A 128 0.30 6.81 23.48
N SER A 129 1.30 5.95 23.66
CA SER A 129 2.70 6.22 23.37
C SER A 129 3.33 5.00 22.70
N VAL A 130 4.40 5.26 21.94
CA VAL A 130 5.34 4.23 21.51
C VAL A 130 6.36 4.07 22.66
N PRO A 131 6.70 2.84 23.09
CA PRO A 131 7.77 2.63 24.07
C PRO A 131 9.06 3.32 23.61
N ALA A 132 9.74 4.01 24.52
CA ALA A 132 11.12 4.40 24.28
C ALA A 132 11.99 3.18 24.52
N GLU A 133 12.82 2.80 23.55
CA GLU A 133 13.85 1.78 23.70
C GLU A 133 15.05 2.30 24.50
#